data_AF-A0A355YMV3-F1
#
_entry.id   AF-A0A355YMV3-F1
#
_cell.length_a   1.000
_cell.length_b   1.000
_cell.length_c   1.000
_cell.angle_alpha   90.00
_cell.angle_beta   90.00
_cell.angle_gamma   90.00
#
_symmetry.space_group_name_H-M   'P 1'
#
loop_
_entity.id
_entity.type
_entity.pdbx_description
1 polymer ?
#
loop_
_entity_poly.entity_id
_entity_poly.type
_entity_poly.pdbx_seq_one_letter_code
_entity_poly.pdbx_strand_id
1 'polypeptide(L)'
;MLRSSAQSGKGYSDILILIRSVSMGIVVELKYSESRNLEAACLQALAQIEEKNYADQLIEEDMTTILKYGIACRRNTCMVKMAERTKQ
;
A
#
# COMPACT_ATOMS: atom_id res chain seq x y z
N MET A 1 15.80 3.26 3.03
CA MET A 1 15.44 2.92 4.42
C MET A 1 14.10 2.22 4.40
N LEU A 2 14.04 0.93 4.71
CA LEU A 2 12.78 0.20 4.91
C LEU A 2 12.32 0.51 6.35
N ARG A 3 11.11 1.05 6.52
CA ARG A 3 10.52 1.33 7.84
C ARG A 3 9.30 0.41 8.02
N SER A 4 9.35 -0.49 9.00
CA SER A 4 8.24 -1.37 9.39
C SER A 4 7.84 -1.03 10.83
N SER A 5 6.59 -0.60 11.00
CA SER A 5 5.81 -0.41 12.25
C SER A 5 6.42 0.40 13.41
N ALA A 6 5.83 1.55 13.77
CA ALA A 6 5.99 2.15 15.11
C ALA A 6 4.70 2.84 15.59
N GLN A 7 4.40 2.64 16.87
CA GLN A 7 3.25 3.18 17.62
C GLN A 7 3.19 4.72 17.56
N SER A 8 2.41 5.23 16.63
CA SER A 8 1.73 6.53 16.73
C SER A 8 0.41 6.38 15.98
N GLY A 9 -0.66 7.03 16.45
CA GLY A 9 -2.07 6.67 16.16
C GLY A 9 -2.57 6.60 14.71
N LYS A 10 -1.70 6.62 13.68
CA LYS A 10 -2.01 6.35 12.27
C LYS A 10 -1.22 5.17 11.65
N GLY A 11 -0.15 4.68 12.29
CA GLY A 11 0.67 3.56 11.78
C GLY A 11 1.49 3.89 10.53
N TYR A 12 2.27 2.92 10.04
CA TYR A 12 2.96 2.95 8.75
C TYR A 12 2.35 1.89 7.83
N SER A 13 2.45 2.09 6.52
CA SER A 13 2.24 1.00 5.57
C SER A 13 3.24 -0.13 5.81
N ASP A 14 2.90 -1.35 5.44
CA ASP A 14 3.83 -2.47 5.52
C ASP A 14 5.12 -2.22 4.69
N ILE A 15 4.99 -1.66 3.48
CA ILE A 15 6.14 -1.33 2.63
C ILE A 15 5.93 0.02 1.93
N LEU A 16 6.94 0.86 2.04
CA LEU A 16 7.05 2.13 1.32
C LEU A 16 8.33 2.15 0.48
N ILE A 17 8.21 2.45 -0.81
CA ILE A 17 9.33 2.48 -1.76
C ILE A 17 9.42 3.87 -2.38
N LEU A 18 10.64 4.42 -2.41
CA LEU A 18 10.96 5.69 -3.06
C LEU A 18 11.99 5.44 -4.16
N ILE A 19 11.63 5.80 -5.40
CA ILE A 19 12.50 5.66 -6.58
C ILE A 19 12.77 7.05 -7.14
N ARG A 20 13.77 7.73 -6.54
CA ARG A 20 14.08 9.14 -6.83
C ARG A 20 14.44 9.41 -8.29
N SER A 21 15.09 8.47 -8.98
CA SER A 21 15.51 8.65 -10.38
C SER A 21 14.36 8.84 -11.37
N VAL A 22 13.15 8.44 -10.99
CA VAL A 22 11.94 8.57 -11.82
C VAL A 22 10.78 9.21 -11.04
N SER A 23 11.06 9.84 -9.89
CA SER A 23 10.07 10.45 -9.00
C SER A 23 8.85 9.55 -8.73
N MET A 24 9.10 8.26 -8.50
CA MET A 24 8.04 7.26 -8.28
C MET A 24 8.02 6.78 -6.83
N GLY A 25 6.85 6.86 -6.21
CA GLY A 25 6.56 6.28 -4.91
C GLY A 25 5.65 5.05 -5.03
N ILE A 26 5.86 4.05 -4.20
CA ILE A 26 5.00 2.86 -4.12
C ILE A 26 4.62 2.60 -2.67
N VAL A 27 3.32 2.47 -2.42
CA VAL A 27 2.77 2.01 -1.14
C VAL A 27 2.25 0.60 -1.31
N VAL A 28 2.64 -0.32 -0.43
CA VAL A 28 2.12 -1.68 -0.39
C VAL A 28 1.60 -1.99 1.01
N GLU A 29 0.40 -2.53 1.07
CA GLU A 29 -0.23 -3.02 2.29
C GLU A 29 -0.58 -4.50 2.12
N LEU A 30 -0.23 -5.32 3.10
CA LEU A 30 -0.46 -6.75 3.13
C LEU A 30 -1.56 -7.10 4.14
N LYS A 31 -2.44 -8.02 3.74
CA LYS A 31 -3.43 -8.63 4.60
C LYS A 31 -3.31 -10.14 4.55
N TYR A 32 -3.27 -10.76 5.72
CA TYR A 32 -3.47 -12.19 5.83
C TYR A 32 -4.95 -12.47 6.12
N SER A 33 -5.57 -13.38 5.38
CA SER A 33 -6.98 -13.72 5.54
C SER A 33 -7.20 -15.23 5.56
N GLU A 34 -7.99 -15.70 6.52
CA GLU A 34 -8.49 -17.09 6.51
C GLU A 34 -9.66 -17.26 5.53
N SER A 35 -10.26 -16.16 5.05
CA SER A 35 -11.32 -16.17 4.04
C SER A 35 -10.76 -16.51 2.65
N ARG A 36 -11.52 -17.30 1.88
CA ARG A 36 -11.19 -17.57 0.47
C ARG A 36 -11.31 -16.34 -0.42
N ASN A 37 -11.99 -15.29 0.03
CA ASN A 37 -12.16 -14.06 -0.74
C ASN A 37 -10.94 -13.14 -0.59
N LEU A 38 -9.88 -13.47 -1.32
CA LEU A 38 -8.65 -12.68 -1.36
C LEU A 38 -8.87 -11.30 -2.01
N GLU A 39 -9.82 -11.18 -2.93
CA GLU A 39 -10.12 -9.90 -3.58
C GLU A 39 -10.65 -8.87 -2.58
N ALA A 40 -11.61 -9.26 -1.73
CA ALA A 40 -12.11 -8.39 -0.67
C ALA A 40 -10.99 -7.95 0.28
N ALA A 41 -10.06 -8.85 0.63
CA ALA A 41 -8.91 -8.51 1.47
C ALA A 41 -7.94 -7.55 0.77
N CYS A 42 -7.70 -7.69 -0.54
CA CYS A 42 -6.92 -6.70 -1.31
C CYS A 42 -7.60 -5.33 -1.32
N LEU A 43 -8.93 -5.29 -1.50
CA LEU A 43 -9.69 -4.04 -1.48
C LEU A 43 -9.64 -3.37 -0.10
N GLN A 44 -9.67 -4.16 0.99
CA GLN A 44 -9.48 -3.65 2.34
C GLN A 44 -8.07 -3.07 2.55
N ALA A 45 -7.03 -3.73 2.03
CA ALA A 45 -5.66 -3.23 2.07
C ALA A 45 -5.52 -1.89 1.33
N LEU A 46 -6.09 -1.79 0.12
CA LEU A 46 -6.14 -0.55 -0.65
C LEU A 46 -6.93 0.55 0.09
N ALA A 47 -8.08 0.22 0.68
CA ALA A 47 -8.87 1.16 1.46
C ALA A 47 -8.11 1.70 2.68
N GLN A 48 -7.33 0.86 3.35
CA GLN A 48 -6.48 1.29 4.46
C GLN A 48 -5.36 2.25 4.01
N ILE A 49 -4.73 1.99 2.85
CA ILE A 49 -3.73 2.91 2.28
C ILE A 49 -4.32 4.31 2.11
N GLU A 50 -5.56 4.40 1.61
CA GLU A 50 -6.28 5.67 1.46
C GLU A 50 -6.67 6.27 2.82
N GLU A 51 -7.30 5.50 3.72
CA GLU A 51 -7.77 5.99 5.02
C GLU A 51 -6.62 6.56 5.88
N LYS A 52 -5.44 5.94 5.79
CA LYS A 52 -4.25 6.35 6.55
C LYS A 52 -3.40 7.38 5.82
N ASN A 53 -3.76 7.75 4.59
CA ASN A 53 -3.03 8.66 3.72
C ASN A 53 -1.53 8.32 3.61
N TYR A 54 -1.18 7.03 3.47
CA TYR A 54 0.23 6.63 3.40
C TYR A 54 0.97 7.22 2.18
N ALA A 55 0.23 7.70 1.17
CA ALA A 55 0.78 8.42 0.04
C ALA A 55 1.35 9.81 0.40
N ASP A 56 0.88 10.44 1.49
CA ASP A 56 1.29 11.80 1.85
C ASP A 56 2.81 11.89 2.06
N GLN A 57 3.41 10.89 2.68
CA GLN A 57 4.86 10.83 2.88
C GLN A 57 5.64 10.78 1.55
N LEU A 58 5.07 10.17 0.50
CA LEU A 58 5.70 10.14 -0.82
C LEU A 58 5.58 11.48 -1.53
N ILE A 59 4.44 12.17 -1.34
CA ILE A 59 4.21 13.52 -1.88
C ILE A 59 5.18 14.51 -1.23
N GLU A 60 5.36 14.43 0.09
CA GLU A 60 6.33 15.25 0.84
C GLU A 60 7.79 15.02 0.39
N GLU A 61 8.09 13.86 -0.21
CA GLU A 61 9.40 13.48 -0.75
C GLU A 61 9.50 13.72 -2.28
N ASP A 62 8.63 14.56 -2.84
CA ASP A 62 8.60 14.97 -4.25
C ASP A 62 8.34 13.83 -5.26
N MET A 63 7.65 12.77 -4.84
CA MET A 63 7.23 11.71 -5.77
C MET A 63 5.99 12.16 -6.56
N THR A 64 6.09 12.18 -7.89
CA THR A 64 5.03 12.64 -8.80
C THR A 64 4.15 11.50 -9.31
N THR A 65 4.68 10.28 -9.32
CA THR A 65 3.92 9.07 -9.66
C THR A 65 3.80 8.20 -8.43
N ILE A 66 2.57 7.97 -7.95
CA ILE A 66 2.32 7.13 -6.77
C ILE A 66 1.50 5.92 -7.17
N LEU A 67 2.05 4.73 -6.92
CA LEU A 67 1.36 3.46 -7.10
C LEU A 67 0.98 2.88 -5.74
N LYS A 68 -0.22 2.28 -5.66
CA LYS A 68 -0.74 1.68 -4.43
C LYS A 68 -1.13 0.24 -4.71
N TYR A 69 -0.64 -0.67 -3.89
CA TYR A 69 -0.90 -2.11 -4.02
C TYR A 69 -1.45 -2.69 -2.73
N GLY A 70 -2.57 -3.40 -2.86
CA GLY A 70 -3.09 -4.28 -1.82
C GLY A 70 -2.68 -5.70 -2.13
N ILE A 71 -2.06 -6.38 -1.16
CA ILE A 71 -1.72 -7.80 -1.25
C ILE A 71 -2.54 -8.56 -0.22
N ALA A 72 -3.20 -9.63 -0.65
CA ALA A 72 -3.88 -10.55 0.25
C ALA A 72 -3.25 -11.93 0.15
N CYS A 73 -2.84 -12.49 1.29
CA CYS A 73 -2.27 -13.82 1.39
C CYS A 73 -3.20 -14.73 2.20
N ARG A 74 -3.31 -15.98 1.75
CA ARG A 74 -3.96 -17.07 2.48
C ARG A 74 -3.19 -18.35 2.25
N ARG A 75 -2.65 -18.93 3.33
CA ARG A 75 -1.83 -20.15 3.27
C ARG A 75 -0.74 -20.04 2.18
N ASN A 76 -0.87 -20.81 1.10
CA ASN A 76 0.05 -20.88 -0.03
C ASN A 76 -0.44 -20.11 -1.28
N THR A 77 -1.44 -19.26 -1.14
CA THR A 77 -2.00 -18.45 -2.24
C THR A 77 -1.94 -16.98 -1.90
N CYS A 78 -1.69 -16.14 -2.90
CA CYS A 78 -1.76 -14.70 -2.77
C CYS A 78 -2.48 -14.06 -3.96
N MET A 79 -3.02 -12.89 -3.72
CA MET A 79 -3.56 -12.00 -4.73
C MET A 79 -2.92 -10.63 -4.55
N VAL A 80 -2.69 -9.94 -5.66
CA VAL A 80 -2.20 -8.56 -5.68
C VAL A 80 -3.19 -7.74 -6.50
N LYS A 81 -3.57 -6.57 -6.00
CA LYS A 81 -4.41 -5.61 -6.72
C LYS A 81 -3.77 -4.24 -6.66
N MET A 82 -3.67 -3.60 -7.81
CA MET A 82 -3.26 -2.19 -7.91
C MET A 82 -4.50 -1.32 -7.78
N ALA A 83 -4.39 -0.17 -7.10
CA ALA A 83 -5.43 0.84 -7.17
C ALA A 83 -5.54 1.38 -8.61
N GLU A 84 -6.76 1.63 -9.05
CA GLU A 84 -7.00 2.31 -10.32
C GLU A 84 -6.45 3.73 -10.26
N ARG A 85 -5.87 4.20 -11.38
CA ARG A 85 -5.48 5.61 -11.48
C ARG A 85 -6.75 6.44 -11.63
N THR A 86 -7.09 7.22 -10.60
CA THR A 86 -8.08 8.29 -10.77
C THR A 86 -7.51 9.26 -11.80
N LYS A 87 -8.12 9.32 -12.99
CA LYS A 87 -7.81 10.39 -13.95
C LYS A 87 -8.25 11.70 -13.29
N GLN A 88 -7.30 12.59 -13.06
CA GLN A 88 -7.59 14.00 -12.77
C GLN A 88 -8.32 14.64 -13.94
#